data_AF-S8C565-F1
#
_entry.id   AF-S8C565-F1
#
_cell.length_a   1.000
_cell.length_b   1.000
_cell.length_c   1.000
_cell.angle_alpha   90.00
_cell.angle_beta   90.00
_cell.angle_gamma   90.00
#
_symmetry.space_group_name_H-M   'P 1'
#
loop_
_entity.id
_entity.type
_entity.pdbx_description
1 polymer ?
#
loop_
_entity_poly.entity_id
_entity_poly.type
_entity_poly.pdbx_seq_one_letter_code
_entity_poly.pdbx_strand_id
1 'polypeptide(L)'
;SFGNDVSFENCRNPSIVTYLYALSFEMSLGGSKHRIRSVFEKALGDDRFHRSVLLWRLYVGFETGGARGDASAAKRVLFRAVHACPWSKKLWVEGLAELESVLTAKEMGDLHEVMRDKELNLRTDIYEILLRDDGIGFDAV
;
A
#
# COMPACT_ATOMS: atom_id res chain seq x y z
N SER A 1 -14.31 -24.99 -21.36
CA SER A 1 -14.26 -23.59 -21.80
C SER A 1 -15.06 -22.73 -20.84
N PHE A 2 -14.42 -22.23 -19.79
CA PHE A 2 -15.00 -21.20 -18.93
C PHE A 2 -14.60 -19.85 -19.52
N GLY A 3 -15.61 -19.10 -19.96
CA GLY A 3 -15.46 -17.85 -20.70
C GLY A 3 -14.65 -16.81 -19.94
N ASN A 4 -13.73 -16.18 -20.66
CA ASN A 4 -12.84 -15.11 -20.21
C ASN A 4 -13.51 -13.72 -20.28
N ASP A 5 -14.83 -13.64 -20.15
CA ASP A 5 -15.55 -12.37 -20.19
C ASP A 5 -15.90 -11.91 -18.77
N VAL A 6 -14.88 -11.55 -18.00
CA VAL A 6 -15.07 -10.52 -16.95
C VAL A 6 -14.90 -9.15 -17.64
N SER A 7 -15.73 -8.93 -18.65
CA SER A 7 -15.96 -7.61 -19.21
C SER A 7 -16.69 -6.84 -18.10
N PHE A 8 -15.96 -5.98 -17.39
CA PHE A 8 -16.53 -4.95 -16.50
C PHE A 8 -17.32 -3.90 -17.30
N GLU A 9 -18.17 -4.35 -18.21
CA GLU A 9 -19.09 -3.50 -18.92
C GLU A 9 -20.35 -3.36 -18.07
N ASN A 10 -20.48 -2.15 -17.55
CA ASN A 10 -21.77 -1.47 -17.36
C ASN A 10 -22.58 -1.77 -16.09
N CYS A 11 -21.98 -1.57 -14.91
CA CYS A 11 -22.75 -1.15 -13.73
C CYS A 11 -22.44 0.32 -13.47
N ARG A 12 -23.47 1.18 -13.58
CA ARG A 12 -23.39 2.66 -13.57
C ARG A 12 -22.73 3.31 -12.34
N ASN A 13 -22.27 2.54 -11.34
CA ASN A 13 -21.49 2.97 -10.18
C ASN A 13 -20.95 1.73 -9.45
N PRO A 14 -19.80 1.14 -9.83
CA PRO A 14 -19.26 -0.02 -9.12
C PRO A 14 -18.92 0.36 -7.67
N SER A 15 -19.32 -0.48 -6.71
CA SER A 15 -19.00 -0.29 -5.30
C SER A 15 -17.56 -0.71 -5.00
N ILE A 16 -16.99 -0.24 -3.88
CA ILE A 16 -15.66 -0.68 -3.44
C ILE A 16 -15.59 -2.21 -3.23
N VAL A 17 -16.69 -2.82 -2.78
CA VAL A 17 -16.79 -4.28 -2.57
C VAL A 17 -16.63 -5.03 -3.89
N THR A 18 -17.15 -4.49 -4.99
CA THR A 18 -17.01 -5.08 -6.32
C THR A 18 -15.54 -5.14 -6.74
N TYR A 19 -14.78 -4.07 -6.50
CA TYR A 19 -13.34 -4.05 -6.77
C TYR A 19 -12.56 -4.98 -5.84
N LEU A 20 -12.87 -5.01 -4.55
CA LEU A 20 -12.22 -5.90 -3.59
C LEU A 20 -12.43 -7.37 -3.94
N TYR A 21 -13.66 -7.76 -4.29
CA TYR A 21 -13.97 -9.12 -4.71
C TYR A 21 -13.22 -9.50 -5.98
N ALA A 22 -13.21 -8.63 -6.98
CA ALA A 22 -12.50 -8.88 -8.23
C ALA A 22 -10.98 -8.98 -8.02
N LEU A 23 -10.39 -8.10 -7.22
CA LEU A 23 -8.97 -8.15 -6.87
C LEU A 23 -8.62 -9.44 -6.13
N SER A 24 -9.41 -9.83 -5.13
CA SER A 24 -9.22 -11.10 -4.42
C SER A 24 -9.26 -12.28 -5.39
N PHE A 25 -10.23 -12.30 -6.30
CA PHE A 25 -10.38 -13.37 -7.28
C PHE A 25 -9.20 -13.45 -8.25
N GLU A 26 -8.79 -12.31 -8.82
CA GLU A 26 -7.66 -12.23 -9.76
C GLU A 26 -6.33 -12.61 -9.07
N MET A 27 -6.15 -12.22 -7.81
CA MET A 27 -4.98 -12.61 -7.01
C MET A 27 -4.98 -14.11 -6.70
N SER A 28 -6.11 -14.69 -6.28
CA SER A 28 -6.23 -16.11 -5.94
C SER A 28 -6.08 -17.03 -7.16
N LEU A 29 -6.54 -16.60 -8.34
CA LEU A 29 -6.42 -17.36 -9.59
C LEU A 29 -5.06 -17.20 -10.28
N GLY A 30 -4.16 -16.38 -9.73
CA GLY A 30 -2.85 -16.14 -10.32
C GLY A 30 -2.91 -15.36 -11.62
N GLY A 31 -3.86 -14.43 -11.74
CA GLY A 31 -4.01 -13.53 -12.87
C GLY A 31 -2.70 -12.82 -13.26
N SER A 32 -2.62 -12.37 -14.51
CA SER A 32 -1.45 -11.62 -14.99
C SER A 32 -1.27 -10.33 -14.18
N LYS A 33 -0.01 -9.97 -13.88
CA LYS A 33 0.30 -8.72 -13.16
C LYS A 33 -0.36 -7.50 -13.80
N HIS A 34 -0.36 -7.44 -15.13
CA HIS A 34 -0.97 -6.34 -15.88
C HIS A 34 -2.48 -6.24 -15.65
N ARG A 35 -3.16 -7.38 -15.52
CA ARG A 35 -4.61 -7.42 -15.30
C ARG A 35 -4.96 -6.96 -13.89
N ILE A 36 -4.24 -7.46 -12.88
CA ILE A 36 -4.41 -7.02 -11.48
C ILE A 36 -4.14 -5.51 -11.35
N ARG A 37 -3.03 -5.01 -11.93
CA ARG A 37 -2.72 -3.58 -11.99
C ARG A 37 -3.83 -2.77 -12.67
N SER A 38 -4.36 -3.24 -13.79
CA SER A 38 -5.45 -2.57 -14.50
C SER A 38 -6.71 -2.43 -13.64
N VAL A 39 -7.05 -3.45 -12.84
CA VAL A 39 -8.18 -3.38 -11.90
C VAL A 39 -7.91 -2.36 -10.79
N PHE A 40 -6.69 -2.33 -10.22
CA PHE A 40 -6.31 -1.30 -9.25
C PHE A 40 -6.38 0.11 -9.82
N GLU A 41 -5.79 0.35 -10.99
CA GLU A 41 -5.79 1.66 -11.64
C GLU A 41 -7.22 2.10 -11.99
N LYS A 42 -8.08 1.17 -12.41
CA LYS A 42 -9.50 1.45 -12.65
C LYS A 42 -10.24 1.85 -11.37
N ALA A 43 -9.97 1.14 -10.26
CA ALA A 43 -10.58 1.46 -8.97
C ALA A 43 -10.09 2.82 -8.43
N LEU A 44 -8.78 3.08 -8.49
CA LEU A 44 -8.15 4.28 -7.95
C LEU A 44 -8.25 5.51 -8.87
N GLY A 45 -8.63 5.32 -10.13
CA GLY A 45 -8.99 6.38 -11.07
C GLY A 45 -10.39 6.96 -10.83
N ASP A 46 -11.20 6.34 -9.96
CA ASP A 46 -12.48 6.89 -9.50
C ASP A 46 -12.25 7.77 -8.27
N ASP A 47 -12.64 9.04 -8.34
CA ASP A 47 -12.47 10.04 -7.28
C ASP A 47 -13.07 9.62 -5.92
N ARG A 48 -14.06 8.71 -5.94
CA ARG A 48 -14.70 8.17 -4.73
C ARG A 48 -13.81 7.21 -3.98
N PHE A 49 -12.99 6.44 -4.71
CA PHE A 49 -12.15 5.39 -4.15
C PHE A 49 -10.67 5.76 -4.14
N HIS A 50 -10.27 6.81 -4.85
CA HIS A 50 -8.91 7.36 -4.86
C HIS A 50 -8.38 7.64 -3.45
N ARG A 51 -9.24 8.04 -2.50
CA ARG A 51 -8.86 8.31 -1.10
C ARG A 51 -9.00 7.09 -0.17
N SER A 52 -9.24 5.90 -0.74
CA SER A 52 -9.40 4.67 0.04
C SER A 52 -8.05 4.10 0.43
N VAL A 53 -7.71 4.24 1.71
CA VAL A 53 -6.49 3.67 2.32
C VAL A 53 -6.40 2.17 2.09
N LEU A 54 -7.52 1.45 2.12
CA LEU A 54 -7.54 -0.01 1.95
C LEU A 54 -7.07 -0.43 0.56
N LEU A 55 -7.54 0.25 -0.50
CA LEU A 55 -7.14 -0.07 -1.88
C LEU A 55 -5.66 0.20 -2.11
N TRP A 56 -5.14 1.32 -1.60
CA TRP A 56 -3.72 1.63 -1.68
C TRP A 56 -2.85 0.62 -0.94
N ARG A 57 -3.23 0.21 0.27
CA ARG A 57 -2.49 -0.81 1.05
C ARG A 57 -2.45 -2.14 0.32
N LEU A 58 -3.58 -2.58 -0.25
CA LEU A 58 -3.62 -3.79 -1.07
C LEU A 58 -2.76 -3.68 -2.32
N TYR A 59 -2.69 -2.49 -2.93
CA TYR A 59 -1.88 -2.27 -4.12
C TYR A 59 -0.38 -2.27 -3.81
N VAL A 60 0.04 -1.55 -2.75
CA VAL A 60 1.44 -1.59 -2.28
C VAL A 60 1.82 -3.02 -1.91
N GLY A 61 1.01 -3.71 -1.08
CA GLY A 61 1.24 -5.10 -0.69
C GLY A 61 1.31 -6.08 -1.86
N PHE A 62 0.58 -5.82 -2.94
CA PHE A 62 0.65 -6.62 -4.17
C PHE A 62 1.97 -6.40 -4.92
N GLU A 63 2.49 -5.18 -4.95
CA GLU A 63 3.75 -4.86 -5.63
C GLU A 63 4.98 -5.24 -4.81
N THR A 64 4.88 -5.26 -3.47
CA THR A 64 5.93 -5.70 -2.54
C THR A 64 5.92 -7.22 -2.33
N GLY A 65 4.75 -7.86 -2.42
CA GLY A 65 4.56 -9.28 -2.13
C GLY A 65 4.94 -10.25 -3.26
N GLY A 66 5.82 -11.21 -2.95
CA GLY A 66 6.02 -12.47 -3.69
C GLY A 66 7.07 -12.45 -4.82
N ALA A 67 7.25 -13.60 -5.49
CA ALA A 67 8.20 -13.79 -6.61
C ALA A 67 7.90 -12.95 -7.87
N ARG A 68 6.81 -12.18 -7.82
CA ARG A 68 6.27 -11.34 -8.89
C ARG A 68 6.27 -9.86 -8.51
N GLY A 69 6.77 -9.47 -7.34
CA GLY A 69 6.89 -8.07 -6.96
C GLY A 69 7.86 -7.31 -7.88
N ASP A 70 7.60 -6.02 -8.06
CA ASP A 70 8.53 -5.07 -8.68
C ASP A 70 8.75 -3.94 -7.69
N ALA A 71 9.91 -3.98 -7.05
CA ALA A 71 10.31 -3.03 -6.03
C ALA A 71 10.23 -1.57 -6.52
N SER A 72 10.54 -1.32 -7.81
CA SER A 72 10.44 0.01 -8.40
C SER A 72 8.98 0.43 -8.62
N ALA A 73 8.09 -0.50 -8.97
CA ALA A 73 6.66 -0.25 -9.07
C ALA A 73 6.04 -0.01 -7.70
N ALA A 74 6.39 -0.82 -6.70
CA ALA A 74 5.95 -0.66 -5.32
C ALA A 74 6.29 0.72 -4.77
N LYS A 75 7.52 1.21 -5.01
CA LYS A 75 7.92 2.59 -4.68
C LYS A 75 6.97 3.61 -5.30
N ARG A 76 6.77 3.55 -6.63
CA ARG A 76 5.88 4.50 -7.33
C ARG A 76 4.46 4.47 -6.78
N VAL A 77 3.93 3.29 -6.45
CA VAL A 77 2.60 3.13 -5.88
C VAL A 77 2.54 3.72 -4.47
N LEU A 78 3.56 3.50 -3.62
CA LEU A 78 3.62 4.10 -2.29
C LEU A 78 3.63 5.63 -2.36
N PHE A 79 4.47 6.24 -3.21
CA PHE A 79 4.50 7.69 -3.39
C PHE A 79 3.11 8.23 -3.79
N ARG A 80 2.43 7.58 -4.74
CA ARG A 80 1.06 7.97 -5.12
C ARG A 80 0.07 7.81 -3.95
N ALA A 81 0.18 6.72 -3.21
CA ALA A 81 -0.69 6.42 -2.07
C ALA A 81 -0.57 7.47 -0.96
N VAL A 82 0.64 7.89 -0.61
CA VAL A 82 0.86 8.89 0.43
C VAL A 82 0.40 10.29 0.01
N HIS A 83 0.51 10.63 -1.28
CA HIS A 83 -0.08 11.85 -1.82
C HIS A 83 -1.62 11.82 -1.83
N ALA A 84 -2.22 10.67 -2.13
CA ALA A 84 -3.67 10.49 -2.16
C ALA A 84 -4.28 10.43 -0.76
N CYS A 85 -3.58 9.84 0.21
CA CYS A 85 -4.05 9.58 1.57
C CYS A 85 -3.06 10.04 2.65
N PRO A 86 -2.72 11.35 2.71
CA PRO A 86 -1.70 11.86 3.63
C PRO A 86 -2.06 11.71 5.11
N TRP A 87 -3.33 11.52 5.47
CA TRP A 87 -3.78 11.37 6.87
C TRP A 87 -3.56 9.97 7.45
N SER A 88 -3.24 8.97 6.63
CA SER A 88 -3.22 7.57 7.07
C SER A 88 -1.85 7.15 7.60
N LYS A 89 -1.58 7.40 8.88
CA LYS A 89 -0.32 6.96 9.54
C LYS A 89 0.00 5.48 9.30
N LYS A 90 -1.01 4.62 9.30
CA LYS A 90 -0.85 3.17 9.07
C LYS A 90 -0.32 2.84 7.67
N LEU A 91 -0.77 3.56 6.63
CA LEU A 91 -0.27 3.41 5.26
C LEU A 91 1.21 3.80 5.16
N TRP A 92 1.60 4.89 5.84
CA TRP A 92 2.99 5.35 5.89
C TRP A 92 3.89 4.33 6.58
N VAL A 93 3.55 3.91 7.81
CA VAL A 93 4.37 2.98 8.59
C VAL A 93 4.53 1.64 7.86
N GLU A 94 3.44 1.07 7.37
CA GLU A 94 3.50 -0.21 6.67
C GLU A 94 4.23 -0.10 5.33
N GLY A 95 3.95 0.94 4.54
CA GLY A 95 4.60 1.14 3.26
C GLY A 95 6.10 1.38 3.38
N LEU A 96 6.54 2.15 4.38
CA LEU A 96 7.95 2.37 4.65
C LEU A 96 8.65 1.09 5.14
N ALA A 97 8.01 0.33 6.03
CA ALA A 97 8.56 -0.94 6.51
C ALA A 97 8.71 -1.98 5.37
N GLU A 98 7.72 -2.07 4.47
CA GLU A 98 7.79 -3.00 3.33
C GLU A 98 8.83 -2.60 2.28
N LEU A 99 9.16 -1.30 2.20
CA LEU A 99 10.08 -0.76 1.19
C LEU A 99 11.45 -0.35 1.76
N GLU A 100 11.71 -0.59 3.04
CA GLU A 100 12.96 -0.22 3.72
C GLU A 100 14.20 -0.80 3.02
N SER A 101 14.10 -2.04 2.53
CA SER A 101 15.19 -2.71 1.80
C SER A 101 15.41 -2.21 0.37
N VAL A 102 14.48 -1.40 -0.16
CA VAL A 102 14.43 -0.97 -1.57
C VAL A 102 14.65 0.54 -1.71
N LEU A 103 14.21 1.32 -0.71
CA LEU A 103 14.33 2.77 -0.70
C LEU A 103 15.76 3.19 -0.42
N THR A 104 16.23 4.17 -1.19
CA THR A 104 17.50 4.84 -0.89
C THR A 104 17.32 5.75 0.33
N ALA A 105 18.41 6.03 1.04
CA ALA A 105 18.41 6.95 2.18
C ALA A 105 17.84 8.34 1.82
N LYS A 106 18.03 8.78 0.57
CA LYS A 106 17.45 10.02 0.06
C LYS A 106 15.93 9.93 -0.07
N GLU A 107 15.41 8.91 -0.75
CA GLU A 107 13.96 8.71 -0.92
C GLU A 107 13.25 8.54 0.43
N MET A 108 13.89 7.86 1.38
CA MET A 108 13.43 7.75 2.76
C MET A 108 13.39 9.14 3.42
N GLY A 109 14.46 9.93 3.31
CA GLY A 109 14.50 11.31 3.81
C GLY A 109 13.37 12.18 3.25
N ASP A 110 13.15 12.14 1.93
CA ASP A 110 12.08 12.88 1.26
C ASP A 110 10.68 12.47 1.78
N LEU A 111 10.43 11.17 1.96
CA LEU A 111 9.18 10.67 2.56
C LEU A 111 9.01 11.11 4.01
N HIS A 112 10.08 11.10 4.80
CA HIS A 112 10.07 11.56 6.18
C HIS A 112 9.79 13.07 6.28
N GLU A 113 10.28 13.89 5.35
CA GLU A 113 9.99 15.31 5.27
C GLU A 113 8.50 15.54 4.96
N VAL A 114 7.95 14.86 3.96
CA VAL A 114 6.53 14.95 3.63
C VAL A 114 5.65 14.51 4.80
N MET A 115 6.01 13.42 5.49
CA MET A 115 5.27 12.95 6.67
C MET A 115 5.29 13.98 7.82
N ARG A 116 6.43 14.65 8.03
CA ARG A 116 6.59 15.73 9.01
C ARG A 116 5.74 16.94 8.65
N ASP A 117 5.77 17.37 7.40
CA ASP A 117 4.99 18.51 6.88
C ASP A 117 3.48 18.30 6.99
N LYS A 118 3.04 17.03 7.02
CA LYS A 118 1.62 16.67 7.20
C LYS A 118 1.22 16.51 8.67
N GLU A 119 2.08 16.90 9.61
CA GLU A 119 1.87 16.73 11.06
C GLU A 119 1.52 15.27 11.43
N LEU A 120 1.93 14.31 10.60
CA LEU A 120 1.90 12.92 10.98
C LEU A 120 3.09 12.69 11.90
N ASN A 121 2.94 13.10 13.15
CA ASN A 121 3.87 12.69 14.18
C ASN A 121 3.81 11.16 14.27
N LEU A 122 4.87 10.50 13.80
CA LEU A 122 5.27 9.20 14.32
C LEU A 122 5.56 9.41 15.82
N ARG A 123 4.52 9.51 16.63
CA ARG A 123 4.53 9.25 18.06
C ARG A 123 4.70 7.74 18.32
N THR A 124 5.57 7.12 17.54
CA THR A 124 6.21 5.90 17.97
C THR A 124 7.58 6.41 18.30
N ASP A 125 7.73 6.64 19.58
CA ASP A 125 8.91 7.21 20.20
C ASP A 125 10.14 6.50 19.64
N ILE A 126 11.15 7.26 19.26
CA ILE A 126 12.50 6.77 18.96
C ILE A 126 12.96 5.76 20.03
N TYR A 127 12.40 5.86 21.24
CA TYR A 127 12.54 4.93 22.37
C TYR A 127 11.88 3.56 22.19
N GLU A 128 10.73 3.40 21.52
CA GLU A 128 10.05 2.10 21.40
C GLU A 128 10.72 1.18 20.36
N ILE A 129 11.40 1.78 19.37
CA ILE A 129 12.24 1.06 18.40
C ILE A 129 13.59 0.69 19.03
N LEU A 130 14.19 1.57 19.85
CA LEU A 130 15.39 1.26 20.64
C LEU A 130 15.15 0.15 21.66
N LEU A 131 13.95 0.10 22.26
CA LEU A 131 13.59 -0.94 23.24
C LEU A 131 13.25 -2.31 22.63
N ARG A 132 13.20 -2.42 21.30
CA ARG A 132 12.98 -3.72 20.64
C ARG A 132 14.27 -4.47 20.29
N ASP A 133 15.41 -3.80 20.33
CA ASP A 133 16.72 -4.39 19.98
C ASP A 133 17.63 -4.63 21.20
N ASP A 134 17.35 -4.01 22.35
CA ASP A 134 18.11 -4.27 23.58
C ASP A 134 17.30 -5.16 24.53
N GLY A 135 17.53 -6.47 24.42
CA GLY A 135 17.14 -7.46 25.43
C GLY A 135 17.84 -7.23 26.77
N ILE A 136 17.41 -6.21 27.52
CA ILE A 136 17.92 -5.92 28.87
C ILE A 136 16.75 -5.63 29.81
N GLY A 137 16.36 -6.67 30.55
CA GLY A 137 15.88 -6.62 31.94
C GLY A 137 14.65 -5.77 32.26
N PHE A 138 13.48 -6.42 32.30
CA PHE A 138 12.36 -5.98 33.14
C PHE A 138 12.68 -6.42 34.58
N ASP A 139 13.24 -5.54 35.40
CA ASP A 139 13.22 -5.65 36.87
C ASP A 139 13.26 -4.26 37.53
N ALA A 140 12.28 -4.03 38.42
CA ALA A 140 12.08 -2.88 39.31
C ALA A 140 11.80 -1.54 38.60
N VAL A 141 10.63 -0.91 38.74
CA VAL A 141 10.01 -0.35 39.96
C VAL A 141 8.50 -0.21 39.79
#